data_AF-A0A7W6E6M6-F1
#
_entry.id   AF-A0A7W6E6M6-F1
#
_cell.length_a   1.000
_cell.length_b   1.000
_cell.length_c   1.000
_cell.angle_alpha   90.00
_cell.angle_beta   90.00
_cell.angle_gamma   90.00
#
_symmetry.space_group_name_H-M   'P 1'
#
loop_
_entity.id
_entity.type
_entity.pdbx_description
1 polymer ?
#
loop_
_entity_poly.entity_id
_entity_poly.type
_entity_poly.pdbx_seq_one_letter_code
_entity_poly.pdbx_strand_id
1 'polypeptide(L)'
;MTPPETDLIGTTANGDMAPAVLSCPRLTILTQRREFQRAARGKRVAMAGFVLQTLHRPKGEAIGIRIGYTCSKKVGNAVARNRAKRRLREIARAVLPQLGAQGYDYVLIGRRDATASLPFAQLLADLEKALNILHGPRK
;
A
#
# COMPACT_ATOMS: atom_id res chain seq x y z
N MET A 1 -20.64 -58.59 -13.55
CA MET A 1 -21.54 -57.42 -13.58
C MET A 1 -20.68 -56.19 -13.38
N THR A 2 -20.33 -55.54 -14.48
CA THR A 2 -19.52 -54.31 -14.50
C THR A 2 -20.38 -53.27 -15.21
N PRO A 3 -20.78 -52.17 -14.56
CA PRO A 3 -21.53 -51.14 -15.26
C PRO A 3 -20.61 -50.32 -16.19
N PRO A 4 -21.15 -49.85 -17.34
CA PRO A 4 -20.39 -49.32 -18.47
C PRO A 4 -20.00 -47.85 -18.35
N GLU A 5 -19.11 -47.46 -19.26
CA GLU A 5 -18.60 -46.11 -19.54
C GLU A 5 -19.72 -45.07 -19.69
N THR A 6 -19.44 -43.85 -19.22
CA THR A 6 -20.19 -42.65 -19.58
C THR A 6 -19.19 -41.58 -19.93
N ASP A 7 -18.92 -41.46 -21.23
CA ASP A 7 -18.42 -40.22 -21.82
C ASP A 7 -19.51 -39.15 -21.80
N LEU A 8 -19.05 -37.90 -22.02
CA LEU A 8 -19.79 -36.65 -22.22
C LEU A 8 -19.87 -35.78 -20.97
N ILE A 9 -19.13 -34.66 -20.98
CA ILE A 9 -19.66 -33.34 -21.33
C ILE A 9 -18.54 -32.29 -21.22
N GLY A 10 -18.31 -31.57 -22.32
CA GLY A 10 -18.24 -30.11 -22.29
C GLY A 10 -16.89 -29.45 -22.00
N THR A 11 -16.09 -29.30 -23.06
CA THR A 11 -15.52 -28.03 -23.53
C THR A 11 -15.20 -26.93 -22.51
N THR A 12 -13.91 -26.60 -22.47
CA THR A 12 -13.30 -25.37 -21.95
C THR A 12 -14.09 -24.10 -22.26
N ALA A 13 -14.57 -23.42 -21.22
CA ALA A 13 -14.91 -22.01 -21.28
C ALA A 13 -14.06 -21.26 -20.25
N ASN A 14 -12.96 -20.70 -20.74
CA ASN A 14 -12.26 -19.59 -20.12
C ASN A 14 -13.26 -18.43 -19.95
N GLY A 15 -13.93 -18.39 -18.81
CA GLY A 15 -14.72 -17.26 -18.34
C GLY A 15 -13.92 -16.47 -17.33
N ASP A 16 -12.77 -15.93 -17.73
CA ASP A 16 -11.99 -14.96 -16.98
C ASP A 16 -12.75 -13.62 -16.98
N MET A 17 -13.94 -13.64 -16.37
CA MET A 17 -14.76 -12.46 -16.16
C MET A 17 -14.22 -11.76 -14.94
N ALA A 18 -13.14 -11.03 -15.19
CA ALA A 18 -12.56 -10.07 -14.28
C ALA A 18 -13.70 -9.12 -13.82
N PRO A 19 -14.08 -9.10 -12.53
CA PRO A 19 -15.18 -8.25 -12.08
C PRO A 19 -14.79 -6.79 -12.32
N ALA A 20 -15.72 -5.98 -12.82
CA ALA A 20 -15.56 -4.58 -13.23
C ALA A 20 -15.09 -3.57 -12.13
N VAL A 21 -14.54 -4.07 -11.02
CA VAL A 21 -13.77 -3.33 -10.00
C VAL A 21 -12.30 -3.08 -10.42
N LEU A 22 -11.93 -3.47 -11.64
CA LEU A 22 -10.55 -3.55 -12.15
C LEU A 22 -10.05 -2.29 -12.85
N SER A 23 -9.89 -1.19 -12.12
CA SER A 23 -8.96 -0.14 -12.56
C SER A 23 -8.17 0.53 -11.44
N CYS A 24 -8.52 0.31 -10.18
CA CYS A 24 -7.65 0.71 -9.08
C CYS A 24 -6.52 -0.32 -8.94
N PRO A 25 -5.24 0.05 -9.10
CA PRO A 25 -4.13 -0.86 -8.83
C PRO A 25 -4.31 -1.48 -7.44
N ARG A 26 -4.36 -2.82 -7.38
CA ARG A 26 -4.57 -3.56 -6.13
C ARG A 26 -3.46 -3.21 -5.13
N LEU A 27 -3.79 -2.35 -4.17
CA LEU A 27 -2.91 -2.03 -3.05
C LEU A 27 -2.79 -3.26 -2.16
N THR A 28 -1.65 -3.92 -2.19
CA THR A 28 -1.38 -5.09 -1.34
C THR A 28 -0.78 -4.62 0.00
N ILE A 29 -1.19 -5.22 1.11
CA ILE A 29 -0.68 -4.86 2.43
C ILE A 29 0.60 -5.66 2.74
N LEU A 30 1.65 -4.97 3.18
CA LEU A 30 2.87 -5.61 3.70
C LEU A 30 2.60 -6.23 5.07
N THR A 31 2.96 -7.50 5.24
CA THR A 31 2.72 -8.25 6.47
C THR A 31 4.01 -8.76 7.10
N GLN A 32 5.05 -9.01 6.31
CA GLN A 32 6.27 -9.64 6.81
C GLN A 32 7.26 -8.60 7.31
N ARG A 33 7.83 -8.83 8.50
CA ARG A 33 8.85 -7.94 9.10
C ARG A 33 10.05 -7.68 8.16
N ARG A 34 10.46 -8.68 7.39
CA ARG A 34 11.57 -8.56 6.42
C ARG A 34 11.28 -7.50 5.36
N GLU A 35 10.03 -7.39 4.90
CA GLU A 35 9.61 -6.37 3.92
C GLU A 35 9.71 -4.96 4.51
N PHE A 36 9.26 -4.75 5.75
CA PHE A 36 9.41 -3.47 6.45
C PHE A 36 10.88 -3.08 6.63
N GLN A 37 11.75 -4.03 6.98
CA GLN A 37 13.19 -3.78 7.14
C GLN A 37 13.86 -3.43 5.80
N ARG A 38 13.44 -4.07 4.70
CA ARG A 38 13.90 -3.72 3.35
C ARG A 38 13.48 -2.30 2.98
N ALA A 39 12.21 -1.96 3.13
CA ALA A 39 11.69 -0.62 2.84
C ALA A 39 12.42 0.48 3.63
N ALA A 40 12.83 0.19 4.87
CA ALA A 40 13.59 1.12 5.70
C ALA A 40 14.99 1.46 5.17
N ARG A 41 15.58 0.62 4.29
CA ARG A 41 16.86 0.89 3.62
C ARG A 41 16.73 1.73 2.35
N GLY A 42 15.50 1.97 1.90
CA GLY A 42 15.21 2.73 0.70
C GLY A 42 15.23 4.24 0.90
N LYS A 43 14.61 4.96 -0.03
CA LYS A 43 14.44 6.42 0.08
C LYS A 43 13.45 6.73 1.19
N ARG A 44 13.63 7.87 1.86
CA ARG A 44 12.73 8.35 2.90
C ARG A 44 12.43 9.83 2.74
N VAL A 45 11.19 10.22 3.00
CA VAL A 45 10.77 11.61 3.09
C VAL A 45 10.02 11.80 4.40
N ALA A 46 10.43 12.80 5.18
CA ALA A 46 9.78 13.17 6.42
C ALA A 46 8.79 14.31 6.18
N MET A 47 7.54 14.11 6.58
CA MET A 47 6.50 15.12 6.61
C MET A 47 6.11 15.44 8.05
N ALA A 48 5.27 16.47 8.23
CA ALA A 48 4.83 16.88 9.57
C ALA A 48 4.11 15.74 10.30
N GLY A 49 3.20 15.05 9.62
CA GLY A 49 2.38 13.98 10.21
C GLY A 49 3.02 12.59 10.20
N PHE A 50 3.91 12.29 9.27
CA PHE A 50 4.43 10.93 9.07
C PHE A 50 5.80 10.93 8.39
N VAL A 51 6.43 9.77 8.33
CA VAL A 51 7.58 9.51 7.47
C VAL A 51 7.17 8.47 6.43
N LEU A 52 7.41 8.79 5.16
CA LEU A 52 7.21 7.86 4.05
C LEU A 52 8.56 7.23 3.72
N GLN A 53 8.63 5.91 3.76
CA GLN A 53 9.74 5.13 3.25
C GLN A 53 9.31 4.43 1.96
N THR A 54 10.22 4.35 1.00
CA THR A 54 9.96 3.62 -0.24
C THR A 54 11.18 2.88 -0.76
N LEU A 55 10.97 1.71 -1.32
CA LEU A 55 12.00 0.93 -1.99
C LEU A 55 11.44 0.36 -3.30
N HIS A 56 12.23 0.50 -4.37
CA HIS A 56 11.96 -0.18 -5.63
C HIS A 56 12.34 -1.65 -5.50
N ARG A 57 11.43 -2.55 -5.87
CA ARG A 57 11.66 -3.99 -5.78
C ARG A 57 12.50 -4.48 -6.98
N PRO A 58 13.32 -5.52 -6.78
CA PRO A 58 14.05 -6.15 -7.87
C PRO A 58 13.09 -6.80 -8.87
N LYS A 59 13.53 -6.90 -10.14
CA LYS A 59 12.78 -7.56 -11.21
C LYS A 59 12.51 -9.03 -10.82
N GLY A 60 11.27 -9.49 -10.97
CA GLY A 60 10.83 -10.85 -10.62
C GLY A 60 10.00 -10.96 -9.34
N GLU A 61 9.87 -9.88 -8.55
CA GLU A 61 8.90 -9.82 -7.44
C GLU A 61 7.48 -9.41 -7.91
N ALA A 62 6.46 -9.64 -7.07
CA ALA A 62 5.05 -9.49 -7.44
C ALA A 62 4.70 -8.12 -8.05
N ILE A 63 3.79 -8.11 -9.02
CA ILE A 63 3.35 -6.89 -9.70
C ILE A 63 2.47 -6.05 -8.76
N GLY A 64 2.49 -4.72 -8.92
CA GLY A 64 1.60 -3.78 -8.22
C GLY A 64 2.27 -2.93 -7.14
N ILE A 65 1.44 -2.28 -6.32
CA ILE A 65 1.86 -1.38 -5.24
C ILE A 65 1.63 -2.08 -3.90
N ARG A 66 2.65 -2.07 -3.03
CA ARG A 66 2.52 -2.61 -1.67
C ARG A 66 2.66 -1.52 -0.63
N ILE A 67 1.90 -1.64 0.46
CA ILE A 67 1.94 -0.67 1.55
C ILE A 67 1.97 -1.32 2.94
N GLY A 68 2.89 -0.84 3.78
CA GLY A 68 2.94 -1.09 5.21
C GLY A 68 2.58 0.15 6.03
N TYR A 69 2.02 -0.07 7.21
CA TYR A 69 1.67 1.00 8.16
C TYR A 69 2.31 0.71 9.51
N THR A 70 3.09 1.66 10.00
CA THR A 70 3.77 1.56 11.29
C THR A 70 3.36 2.72 12.19
N CYS A 71 2.65 2.42 13.27
CA CYS A 71 2.39 3.38 14.34
C CYS A 71 3.05 2.84 15.61
N SER A 72 4.13 3.47 16.06
CA SER A 72 4.82 3.04 17.27
C SER A 72 3.96 3.26 18.52
N LYS A 73 4.28 2.58 19.63
CA LYS A 73 3.66 2.87 20.94
C LYS A 73 3.82 4.33 21.36
N LYS A 74 4.88 5.00 20.85
CA LYS A 74 5.13 6.42 21.10
C LYS A 74 4.09 7.33 20.44
N VAL A 75 3.26 6.86 19.50
CA VAL A 75 2.31 7.72 18.77
C VAL A 75 1.27 8.36 19.69
N GLY A 76 0.92 7.69 20.79
CA GLY A 76 -0.06 8.13 21.77
C GLY A 76 -0.76 6.94 22.43
N ASN A 77 -1.90 7.21 23.08
CA ASN A 77 -2.75 6.16 23.64
C ASN A 77 -3.35 5.24 22.54
N ALA A 78 -4.04 4.17 22.95
CA ALA A 78 -4.63 3.20 22.03
C ALA A 78 -5.56 3.86 20.99
N VAL A 79 -6.35 4.84 21.42
CA VAL A 79 -7.31 5.56 20.56
C VAL A 79 -6.58 6.43 19.53
N ALA A 80 -5.61 7.23 19.96
CA ALA A 80 -4.79 8.08 19.10
C ALA A 80 -4.00 7.24 18.09
N ARG A 81 -3.44 6.10 18.52
CA ARG A 81 -2.74 5.15 17.64
C ARG A 81 -3.68 4.54 16.59
N ASN A 82 -4.87 4.12 16.99
CA ASN A 82 -5.87 3.54 16.08
C ASN A 82 -6.38 4.58 15.10
N ARG A 83 -6.61 5.81 15.56
CA ARG A 83 -7.02 6.95 14.73
C ARG A 83 -5.92 7.31 13.73
N ALA A 84 -4.66 7.37 14.15
CA ALA A 84 -3.52 7.55 13.26
C ALA A 84 -3.46 6.44 12.19
N LYS A 85 -3.57 5.17 12.59
CA LYS A 85 -3.54 4.04 11.64
C LYS A 85 -4.72 4.08 10.65
N ARG A 86 -5.93 4.45 11.11
CA ARG A 86 -7.09 4.67 10.23
C ARG A 86 -6.80 5.78 9.22
N ARG A 87 -6.34 6.95 9.67
CA ARG A 87 -6.02 8.08 8.80
C ARG A 87 -4.95 7.75 7.76
N LEU A 88 -3.86 7.09 8.17
CA LEU A 88 -2.80 6.67 7.25
C LEU A 88 -3.31 5.72 6.15
N ARG A 89 -4.24 4.82 6.49
CA ARG A 89 -4.87 3.93 5.50
C ARG A 89 -5.74 4.70 4.52
N GLU A 90 -6.52 5.66 4.99
CA GLU A 90 -7.41 6.45 4.13
C GLU A 90 -6.61 7.35 3.17
N ILE A 91 -5.58 8.06 3.64
CA ILE A 91 -4.75 8.86 2.73
C ILE A 91 -4.02 7.99 1.70
N ALA A 92 -3.55 6.81 2.10
CA ALA A 92 -2.89 5.89 1.18
C ALA A 92 -3.84 5.37 0.12
N ARG A 93 -5.08 5.00 0.50
CA ARG A 93 -6.12 4.57 -0.44
C ARG A 93 -6.51 5.66 -1.43
N ALA A 94 -6.55 6.91 -0.98
CA ALA A 94 -6.87 8.04 -1.87
C ALA A 94 -5.74 8.34 -2.86
N VAL A 95 -4.48 8.36 -2.39
CA VAL A 95 -3.36 8.91 -3.16
C VAL A 95 -2.54 7.86 -3.92
N LEU A 96 -2.24 6.71 -3.30
CA LEU A 96 -1.34 5.73 -3.93
C LEU A 96 -1.85 5.13 -5.24
N PRO A 97 -3.16 4.90 -5.44
CA PRO A 97 -3.62 4.43 -6.73
C PRO A 97 -3.39 5.41 -7.88
N GLN A 98 -3.28 6.71 -7.57
CA GLN A 98 -3.12 7.79 -8.55
C GLN A 98 -1.66 8.17 -8.77
N LEU A 99 -0.87 8.28 -7.69
CA LEU A 99 0.51 8.79 -7.73
C LEU A 99 1.56 7.73 -7.36
N GLY A 100 1.16 6.54 -6.96
CA GLY A 100 2.06 5.45 -6.62
C GLY A 100 2.68 4.83 -7.88
N ALA A 101 3.93 4.42 -7.77
CA ALA A 101 4.63 3.71 -8.83
C ALA A 101 4.56 2.19 -8.60
N GLN A 102 4.31 1.44 -9.67
CA GLN A 102 4.29 -0.02 -9.62
C GLN A 102 5.68 -0.58 -9.29
N GLY A 103 5.72 -1.72 -8.60
CA GLY A 103 7.00 -2.33 -8.19
C GLY A 103 7.62 -1.69 -6.94
N TYR A 104 6.95 -0.71 -6.32
CA TYR A 104 7.43 -0.10 -5.08
C TYR A 104 6.73 -0.64 -3.84
N ASP A 105 7.51 -0.76 -2.78
CA ASP A 105 7.03 -0.92 -1.42
C ASP A 105 6.99 0.45 -0.76
N TYR A 106 5.85 0.81 -0.17
CA TYR A 106 5.69 2.02 0.63
C TYR A 106 5.48 1.66 2.09
N VAL A 107 6.12 2.39 3.00
CA VAL A 107 5.85 2.25 4.44
C VAL A 107 5.56 3.63 5.02
N LEU A 108 4.36 3.80 5.54
CA LEU A 108 3.94 5.00 6.26
C LEU A 108 4.17 4.82 7.75
N ILE A 109 5.02 5.68 8.32
CA ILE A 109 5.35 5.67 9.74
C ILE A 109 4.71 6.89 10.39
N GLY A 110 3.71 6.66 11.26
CA GLY A 110 3.06 7.73 12.01
C GLY A 110 4.00 8.38 13.02
N ARG A 111 4.02 9.71 13.07
CA ARG A 111 4.68 10.50 14.11
C ARG A 111 3.78 10.69 15.33
N ARG A 112 4.41 10.76 16.50
CA ARG A 112 3.79 11.09 17.80
C ARG A 112 3.09 12.43 17.72
N ASP A 113 1.86 12.47 18.22
CA ASP A 113 0.98 13.64 18.38
C ASP A 113 0.70 14.47 17.12
N ALA A 114 1.34 14.18 15.98
CA ALA A 114 1.13 14.85 14.70
C ALA A 114 0.15 14.09 13.80
N THR A 115 0.36 12.78 13.58
CA THR A 115 -0.52 11.98 12.69
C THR A 115 -1.99 12.03 13.13
N ALA A 116 -2.20 12.01 14.45
CA ALA A 116 -3.53 12.06 15.02
C ALA A 116 -4.06 13.49 15.11
N SER A 117 -3.26 14.52 15.35
CA SER A 117 -3.85 15.86 15.58
C SER A 117 -4.02 16.68 14.31
N LEU A 118 -3.15 16.48 13.31
CA LEU A 118 -3.15 17.29 12.10
C LEU A 118 -4.46 17.19 11.30
N PRO A 119 -4.84 18.24 10.56
CA PRO A 119 -5.96 18.18 9.62
C PRO A 119 -5.78 17.06 8.60
N PHE A 120 -6.86 16.35 8.26
CA PHE A 120 -6.79 15.25 7.30
C PHE A 120 -6.37 15.72 5.90
N ALA A 121 -6.87 16.88 5.47
CA ALA A 121 -6.47 17.51 4.20
C ALA A 121 -4.96 17.79 4.14
N GLN A 122 -4.35 18.19 5.26
CA GLN A 122 -2.91 18.37 5.33
C GLN A 122 -2.16 17.06 5.11
N LEU A 123 -2.64 15.96 5.70
CA LEU A 123 -2.01 14.64 5.54
C LEU A 123 -2.10 14.12 4.08
N LEU A 124 -3.18 14.42 3.37
CA LEU A 124 -3.33 14.13 1.95
C LEU A 124 -2.30 14.92 1.12
N ALA A 125 -2.29 16.24 1.27
CA ALA A 125 -1.37 17.11 0.55
C ALA A 125 0.11 16.76 0.85
N ASP A 126 0.43 16.42 2.10
CA ASP A 126 1.76 15.97 2.49
C ASP A 126 2.15 14.66 1.78
N LEU A 127 1.21 13.73 1.58
CA LEU A 127 1.47 12.45 0.90
C LEU A 127 1.70 12.65 -0.60
N GLU A 128 0.89 13.49 -1.24
CA GLU A 128 1.08 13.87 -2.65
C GLU A 128 2.46 14.53 -2.86
N LYS A 129 2.81 15.51 -2.01
CA LYS A 129 4.13 16.14 -2.02
C LYS A 129 5.25 15.12 -1.81
N ALA A 130 5.09 14.19 -0.87
CA ALA A 130 6.11 13.18 -0.59
C ALA A 130 6.35 12.26 -1.80
N LEU A 131 5.29 11.85 -2.49
CA LEU A 131 5.38 11.03 -3.70
C LEU A 131 6.00 11.80 -4.86
N ASN A 132 5.64 13.08 -5.04
CA ASN A 132 6.27 13.94 -6.03
C ASN A 132 7.76 14.16 -5.77
N ILE A 133 8.20 14.23 -4.50
CA ILE A 133 9.64 14.30 -4.17
C ILE A 133 10.35 12.97 -4.50
N LEU A 134 9.67 11.83 -4.31
CA LEU A 134 10.27 10.50 -4.50
C LEU A 134 10.36 10.07 -5.97
N HIS A 135 9.32 10.39 -6.75
CA HIS A 135 9.12 9.97 -8.14
C HIS A 135 9.16 11.11 -9.15
N GLY A 136 9.12 12.36 -8.70
CA GLY A 136 9.19 13.51 -9.60
C GLY A 136 10.49 13.53 -10.39
N PRO A 137 10.49 14.20 -11.55
CA PRO A 137 11.68 14.32 -12.37
C PRO A 137 12.79 14.96 -11.53
N ARG A 138 13.95 14.30 -11.48
CA ARG A 138 15.16 14.94 -10.95
C ARG A 138 15.44 16.15 -11.85
N LYS A 139 15.21 17.34 -11.31
CA LYS A 139 15.61 18.60 -11.95
C LYS A 139 17.12 18.77 -11.83
#